data_AF-A0A1A8H586-F1
#
_entry.id   AF-A0A1A8H586-F1
#
_cell.length_a   1.000
_cell.length_b   1.000
_cell.length_c   1.000
_cell.angle_alpha   90.00
_cell.angle_beta   90.00
_cell.angle_gamma   90.00
#
_symmetry.space_group_name_H-M   'P 1'
#
loop_
_entity.id
_entity.type
_entity.pdbx_description
1 polymer ?
#
loop_
_entity_poly.entity_id
_entity_poly.type
_entity_poly.pdbx_seq_one_letter_code
_entity_poly.pdbx_strand_id
1 'polypeptide(L)' 'FVLENKKKKFLCGATDTFEFSSKHLGEIAGICLGHVSKDGKKVKKEVFWHVMEVVVTEMELGNKYFFHCDAQIPLT' A
#
# COMPACT_ATOMS: atom_id res chain seq x y z
N PHE A 1 -1.82 5.59 -6.48
CA PHE A 1 -2.94 5.93 -5.58
C PHE A 1 -2.37 6.36 -4.23
N VAL A 2 -3.03 7.28 -3.52
CA VAL A 2 -2.64 7.64 -2.14
C VAL A 2 -3.59 6.93 -1.19
N LEU A 3 -3.05 6.09 -0.31
CA LEU A 3 -3.81 5.41 0.72
C LEU A 3 -3.59 6.15 2.04
N GLU A 4 -4.62 6.86 2.50
CA GLU A 4 -4.49 7.72 3.66
C GLU A 4 -4.62 6.93 4.97
N ASN A 5 -3.77 7.26 5.95
CA ASN A 5 -3.94 6.81 7.32
C ASN A 5 -5.06 7.57 8.04
N LYS A 6 -6.31 7.36 7.62
CA LYS A 6 -7.50 7.87 8.30
C LYS A 6 -8.09 6.78 9.18
N LYS A 7 -8.42 7.09 10.43
CA LYS A 7 -9.03 6.15 11.41
C LYS A 7 -8.12 4.97 11.80
N LYS A 8 -6.83 5.24 12.06
CA LYS A 8 -5.85 4.24 12.55
C LYS A 8 -5.64 3.06 11.59
N LYS A 9 -5.34 3.38 10.33
CA LYS A 9 -4.93 2.40 9.32
C LYS A 9 -3.43 2.14 9.42
N PHE A 10 -2.98 1.04 8.81
CA PHE A 10 -1.58 0.60 8.78
C PHE A 10 -1.00 0.32 10.17
N LEU A 11 -1.83 -0.22 11.08
CA LEU A 11 -1.35 -0.67 12.37
C LEU A 11 -0.54 -1.96 12.21
N CYS A 12 0.43 -2.16 13.11
CA CYS A 12 1.21 -3.39 13.14
C CYS A 12 0.29 -4.61 13.28
N GLY A 13 0.48 -5.61 12.42
CA GLY A 13 -0.33 -6.84 12.39
C GLY A 13 -1.74 -6.68 11.83
N ALA A 14 -2.13 -5.50 11.34
CA ALA A 14 -3.45 -5.27 10.74
C ALA A 14 -3.43 -5.54 9.23
N THR A 15 -4.58 -5.98 8.72
CA THR A 15 -4.90 -6.00 7.29
C THR A 15 -5.94 -4.93 7.01
N ASP A 16 -5.62 -4.01 6.10
CA ASP A 16 -6.48 -2.91 5.72
C ASP A 16 -6.89 -2.97 4.25
N THR A 17 -8.20 -2.85 4.00
CA THR A 17 -8.76 -2.80 2.64
C THR A 17 -9.00 -1.35 2.21
N PHE A 18 -8.63 -1.05 0.97
CA PHE A 18 -8.90 0.22 0.31
C PHE A 18 -9.52 -0.04 -1.06
N GLU A 19 -10.45 0.81 -1.46
CA GLU A 19 -11.12 0.74 -2.75
C GLU A 19 -10.95 2.07 -3.48
N PHE A 20 -10.63 2.01 -4.76
CA PHE A 20 -10.45 3.17 -5.62
C PHE A 20 -10.80 2.81 -7.07
N SER A 21 -11.27 3.79 -7.83
CA SER A 21 -11.48 3.63 -9.26
C SER A 21 -10.17 3.75 -10.03
N SER A 22 -10.06 2.99 -11.12
CA SER A 22 -8.94 3.08 -12.05
C SER A 22 -9.44 2.77 -13.46
N LYS A 23 -8.65 3.14 -14.48
CA LYS A 23 -8.85 2.60 -15.84
C LYS A 23 -8.46 1.13 -15.87
N HIS A 24 -8.93 0.38 -16.87
CA HIS A 24 -8.47 -0.99 -17.08
C HIS A 24 -6.94 -1.03 -17.23
N LEU A 25 -6.29 -1.82 -16.37
CA LEU A 25 -4.82 -1.95 -16.33
C LEU A 25 -4.32 -3.21 -17.05
N GLY A 26 -5.22 -4.10 -17.47
CA GLY A 26 -4.85 -5.42 -17.98
C GLY A 26 -4.27 -6.31 -16.89
N GLU A 27 -3.33 -7.18 -17.27
CA GLU A 27 -2.61 -8.04 -16.33
C GLU A 27 -1.62 -7.22 -15.50
N ILE A 28 -1.70 -7.35 -14.17
CA ILE A 28 -0.84 -6.61 -13.25
C ILE A 28 0.47 -7.37 -13.04
N ALA A 29 1.54 -6.92 -13.69
CA ALA A 29 2.86 -7.53 -13.57
C ALA A 29 3.60 -7.18 -12.26
N GLY A 30 3.27 -6.06 -11.63
CA GLY A 30 3.98 -5.59 -10.43
C GLY A 30 3.39 -4.34 -9.81
N ILE A 31 3.84 -4.03 -8.60
CA ILE A 31 3.44 -2.84 -7.84
C ILE A 31 4.67 -2.12 -7.27
N CYS A 32 4.52 -0.83 -7.00
CA CYS A 32 5.49 -0.04 -6.24
C CYS A 32 4.77 0.55 -5.02
N LEU A 33 5.38 0.42 -3.84
CA LEU A 33 4.88 0.94 -2.58
C LEU A 33 5.81 2.02 -2.05
N GLY A 34 5.25 3.10 -1.52
CA GLY A 34 5.99 4.20 -0.92
C GLY A 34 5.34 4.64 0.38
N HIS A 35 6.17 4.96 1.37
CA HIS A 35 5.73 5.48 2.66
C HIS A 35 6.07 6.98 2.71
N VAL A 36 5.05 7.82 2.65
CA VAL A 36 5.22 9.28 2.57
C VAL A 36 4.62 9.99 3.77
N SER A 37 5.28 11.04 4.25
CA SER A 37 4.74 11.87 5.33
C SER A 37 3.60 12.78 4.81
N LYS A 38 2.62 13.08 5.67
CA LYS A 38 1.41 13.84 5.32
C LYS A 38 1.69 15.23 4.68
N ASP A 39 2.87 15.80 4.93
CA ASP A 39 3.27 17.13 4.45
C ASP A 39 4.61 17.15 3.69
N GLY A 40 5.17 15.99 3.34
CA GLY A 40 6.53 15.90 2.76
C GLY A 40 7.65 16.42 3.69
N LYS A 41 7.37 16.51 5.00
CA LYS A 41 8.34 16.97 5.99
C LYS A 41 9.25 15.81 6.36
N LYS A 42 10.57 16.07 6.27
CA LYS A 42 11.58 15.14 6.77
C LYS A 42 11.34 14.84 8.24
N VAL A 43 11.16 13.56 8.55
CA VAL A 43 11.03 13.08 9.93
C VAL A 43 12.44 12.83 10.47
N LYS A 44 12.74 13.35 11.67
CA LYS A 44 14.06 13.19 12.31
C LYS A 44 14.37 11.75 12.75
N LYS A 45 13.33 10.93 12.88
CA LYS A 45 13.41 9.54 13.30
C LYS A 45 13.26 8.64 12.10
N GLU A 46 14.07 7.60 12.03
CA GLU A 46 13.87 6.51 11.08
C GLU A 46 12.56 5.80 11.43
N VAL A 47 11.59 5.90 10.52
CA VAL A 47 10.30 5.24 10.62
C VAL A 47 10.16 4.34 9.40
N PHE A 48 9.82 3.08 9.66
CA PHE A 48 9.61 2.08 8.63
C PHE A 48 8.18 1.56 8.70
N TRP A 49 7.62 1.25 7.55
CA TRP A 49 6.42 0.43 7.44
C TRP A 49 6.83 -0.93 6.90
N HIS A 50 6.65 -1.98 7.70
CA HIS A 50 6.89 -3.35 7.26
C HIS A 50 5.64 -3.88 6.58
N VAL A 51 5.77 -4.22 5.30
CA VAL A 51 4.69 -4.75 4.49
C VAL A 51 4.94 -6.23 4.24
N MET A 52 4.05 -7.07 4.76
CA MET A 52 4.11 -8.52 4.54
C MET A 52 3.59 -8.89 3.15
N GLU A 53 2.38 -8.45 2.82
CA GLU A 53 1.69 -8.81 1.58
C GLU A 53 0.80 -7.66 1.11
N VAL A 54 0.67 -7.52 -0.21
CA VAL A 54 -0.39 -6.73 -0.83
C VAL A 54 -1.20 -7.59 -1.77
N VAL A 55 -2.51 -7.56 -1.60
CA VAL A 55 -3.46 -8.22 -2.50
C VAL A 55 -4.21 -7.16 -3.30
N VAL A 56 -4.04 -7.18 -4.62
CA VAL A 56 -4.81 -6.33 -5.53
C VAL A 56 -5.95 -7.14 -6.11
N THR A 57 -7.17 -6.66 -5.94
CA THR A 57 -8.37 -7.25 -6.56
C THR A 57 -8.87 -6.32 -7.65
N GLU A 58 -8.90 -6.81 -8.89
CA GLU A 58 -9.62 -6.19 -10.00
C GLU A 58 -11.08 -6.63 -9.88
N MET A 59 -12.00 -5.70 -9.65
CA MET A 59 -13.36 -6.02 -9.22
C MET A 59 -14.32 -6.39 -10.36
N GLU A 60 -14.04 -6.00 -11.60
CA GLU A 60 -14.92 -6.26 -12.75
C GLU A 60 -14.92 -7.75 -13.13
N LEU A 61 -13.74 -8.37 -13.18
CA LEU A 61 -13.58 -9.79 -13.48
C LEU A 61 -13.24 -10.63 -12.23
N GLY A 62 -12.97 -9.99 -11.10
CA GLY A 62 -12.65 -10.65 -9.84
C GLY A 62 -11.22 -11.19 -9.75
N ASN A 63 -10.34 -10.78 -10.66
CA ASN A 63 -8.94 -11.23 -10.67
C ASN A 63 -8.21 -10.76 -9.41
N LYS A 64 -7.38 -11.63 -8.83
CA LYS A 64 -6.58 -11.34 -7.64
C LYS A 64 -5.10 -11.54 -7.90
N TYR A 65 -4.31 -10.55 -7.50
CA TYR A 65 -2.86 -10.54 -7.64
C TYR A 65 -2.24 -10.44 -6.25
N PHE A 66 -1.41 -11.41 -5.89
CA PHE A 66 -0.76 -11.50 -4.58
C PHE A 66 0.70 -11.10 -4.72
N PHE A 67 1.10 -10.08 -3.98
CA PHE A 67 2.47 -9.59 -3.92
C PHE A 67 3.00 -9.82 -2.51
N HIS A 68 3.79 -10.90 -2.33
CA HIS A 68 4.50 -11.14 -1.08
C HIS A 68 5.73 -10.23 -1.03
N CYS A 69 5.70 -9.23 -0.15
CA CYS A 69 6.74 -8.21 -0.09
C CYS A 69 7.81 -8.56 0.95
N ASP A 70 7.37 -8.85 2.19
CA ASP A 70 8.22 -8.98 3.39
C ASP A 70 9.34 -7.93 3.46
N ALA A 71 8.96 -6.66 3.30
CA ALA A 71 9.92 -5.56 3.10
C ALA A 71 9.65 -4.37 4.03
N GLN A 72 10.72 -3.74 4.50
CA GLN A 72 10.66 -2.50 5.25
C GLN A 72 10.73 -1.30 4.31
N ILE A 73 9.69 -0.47 4.32
CA ILE A 73 9.58 0.72 3.48
C ILE A 73 9.87 1.95 4.36
N PRO A 74 10.99 2.67 4.12
CA PRO A 74 11.33 3.86 4.89
C PRO A 74 10.37 5.00 4.59
N LEU A 75 10.05 5.79 5.61
CA LEU A 75 9.29 7.03 5.47
C LEU A 75 10.14 8.08 4.75
N THR A 76 9.61 8.59 3.64
CA THR A 76 10.17 9.71 2.86
C THR A 76 9.44 11.03 3.11
#